data_AF-A0A356X7Y9-F1
#
_entry.id   AF-A0A356X7Y9-F1
#
_cell.length_a   1.000
_cell.length_b   1.000
_cell.length_c   1.000
_cell.angle_alpha   90.00
_cell.angle_beta   90.00
_cell.angle_gamma   90.00
#
_symmetry.space_group_name_H-M   'P 1'
#
loop_
_entity.id
_entity.type
_entity.pdbx_description
1 polymer ?
#
loop_
_entity_poly.entity_id
_entity_poly.type
_entity_poly.pdbx_seq_one_letter_code
_entity_poly.pdbx_strand_id
1 'polypeptide(L)'
;MAFTGNAGFAQTFDIKKISTNEGLPAGQIGDVIQDSSGYMWFSTYEGLVRFDGIETQNYTVDNGFRNNLLYDLFIDSRDRFWTSVENGGVGIFDGDSVKYLPELAALDSLTVLHISESNDGRIWFSTYGQGVFIWDDQNLIRLTEQDGLPSNYSWNIYHKENGDTWIGTWQGMAVFNRNSLKETPPEVGLSGKSVYNFAEDKEGKVWSSTSNGVSVYDEGVWRHIESVDGNDLGYVYFVSVDDAGTVWIATAGDGIYWYDGEDFTHINKSNGLSSNYIYSLFEDNEGQTWVATDENGMNVIRSEGFRIFEDSEFVLGESVNVIFENDEGLWLGTDLGITKFNEQGNSQHFRIPEHLVDYKEVWDIDQLPNGNLLVQSSYSRLLEFDGKDFVDYGASLGIGNVAIQDVKVDGDNLWLATETGLKHYKSGDLENTFTINEGLVDNFVWQVYLDLSGKIWAVTDQGFSKVEGDSISSYTMDAGIQGTGMHFITQSPDSNYWVGTNTGFAKIIFDEQES
;
A
#
# COMPACT_ATOMS: atom_id res chain seq x y z
N MET A 1 8.99 -10.45 33.70
CA MET A 1 9.98 -10.82 32.67
C MET A 1 9.43 -10.20 31.40
N ALA A 2 10.13 -9.19 30.87
CA ALA A 2 9.61 -8.32 29.83
C ALA A 2 9.53 -9.06 28.50
N PHE A 3 8.39 -8.99 27.82
CA PHE A 3 8.30 -9.28 26.40
C PHE A 3 8.46 -7.95 25.66
N THR A 4 9.68 -7.70 25.20
CA THR A 4 9.96 -6.80 24.07
C THR A 4 9.87 -7.67 22.82
N GLY A 5 8.67 -7.78 22.25
CA GLY A 5 8.46 -8.42 20.95
C GLY A 5 8.49 -7.34 19.88
N ASN A 6 9.49 -7.39 19.00
CA ASN A 6 9.46 -6.64 17.75
C ASN A 6 8.33 -7.20 16.89
N ALA A 7 7.19 -6.53 16.86
CA ALA A 7 6.14 -6.75 15.86
C ALA A 7 6.51 -5.92 14.62
N GLY A 8 6.87 -6.58 13.53
CA GLY A 8 7.25 -5.90 12.28
C GLY A 8 7.86 -6.80 11.20
N PHE A 9 8.11 -8.08 11.49
CA PHE A 9 8.97 -8.92 10.64
C PHE A 9 8.27 -9.85 9.64
N ALA A 10 6.93 -9.90 9.57
CA ALA A 10 6.24 -10.82 8.63
C ALA A 10 5.17 -10.16 7.76
N GLN A 11 5.10 -8.84 7.75
CA GLN A 11 4.37 -8.12 6.73
C GLN A 11 5.27 -8.03 5.51
N THR A 12 4.86 -8.55 4.36
CA THR A 12 5.49 -8.21 3.08
C THR A 12 4.57 -7.28 2.30
N PHE A 13 5.17 -6.29 1.65
CA PHE A 13 4.46 -5.40 0.74
C PHE A 13 4.40 -6.02 -0.66
N ASP A 14 3.35 -5.73 -1.44
CA ASP A 14 3.29 -6.11 -2.86
C ASP A 14 4.31 -5.31 -3.67
N ILE A 15 5.54 -5.81 -3.65
CA ILE A 15 6.71 -5.24 -4.29
C ILE A 15 7.10 -6.10 -5.47
N LYS A 16 6.89 -5.57 -6.68
CA LYS A 16 7.45 -6.14 -7.90
C LYS A 16 8.92 -5.71 -8.04
N LYS A 17 9.81 -6.66 -8.27
CA LYS A 17 11.21 -6.38 -8.60
C LYS A 17 11.40 -6.40 -10.11
N ILE A 18 12.06 -5.37 -10.64
CA ILE A 18 12.53 -5.32 -12.02
C ILE A 18 14.04 -5.24 -11.94
N SER A 19 14.73 -6.27 -12.41
CA SER A 19 16.18 -6.39 -12.38
C SER A 19 16.72 -6.64 -13.79
N THR A 20 18.01 -6.97 -13.88
CA THR A 20 18.64 -7.37 -15.14
C THR A 20 18.03 -8.63 -15.75
N ASN A 21 17.43 -9.50 -14.93
CA ASN A 21 16.71 -10.69 -15.42
C ASN A 21 15.39 -10.33 -16.13
N GLU A 22 14.80 -9.18 -15.78
CA GLU A 22 13.57 -8.65 -16.36
C GLU A 22 13.84 -7.57 -17.44
N GLY A 23 15.11 -7.40 -17.83
CA GLY A 23 15.51 -6.59 -18.99
C GLY A 23 16.18 -5.25 -18.67
N LEU A 24 16.35 -4.86 -17.41
CA LEU A 24 17.12 -3.64 -17.11
C LEU A 24 18.62 -3.85 -17.44
N PRO A 25 19.30 -2.88 -18.06
CA PRO A 25 20.72 -3.02 -18.39
C PRO A 25 21.65 -2.91 -17.17
N ALA A 26 21.19 -2.29 -16.07
CA ALA A 26 21.96 -2.13 -14.84
C ALA A 26 21.06 -2.16 -13.60
N GLY A 27 21.67 -2.45 -12.45
CA GLY A 27 20.98 -2.48 -11.15
C GLY A 27 20.91 -1.11 -10.46
N GLN A 28 21.87 -0.22 -10.74
CA GLN A 28 21.92 1.13 -10.19
C GLN A 28 21.09 2.08 -11.04
N ILE A 29 20.09 2.69 -10.42
CA ILE A 29 19.18 3.66 -11.05
C ILE A 29 19.32 4.98 -10.28
N GLY A 30 19.62 6.06 -11.00
CA GLY A 30 19.77 7.39 -10.40
C GLY A 30 18.43 8.10 -10.24
N ASP A 31 17.57 7.98 -11.24
CA ASP A 31 16.35 8.77 -11.38
C ASP A 31 15.35 8.06 -12.31
N VAL A 32 14.08 8.39 -12.15
CA VAL A 32 12.96 7.77 -12.87
C VAL A 32 11.87 8.81 -13.15
N ILE A 33 11.40 8.85 -14.40
CA ILE A 33 10.27 9.69 -14.82
C ILE A 33 9.33 8.93 -15.75
N GLN A 34 8.11 9.44 -15.89
CA GLN A 34 7.15 8.97 -16.89
C GLN A 34 6.89 10.07 -17.92
N ASP A 35 6.94 9.74 -19.21
CA ASP A 35 6.57 10.67 -20.27
C ASP A 35 5.05 10.69 -20.56
N SER A 36 4.61 11.66 -21.37
CA SER A 36 3.20 11.81 -21.75
C SER A 36 2.64 10.70 -22.64
N SER A 37 3.51 9.83 -23.18
CA SER A 37 3.11 8.62 -23.91
C SER A 37 2.97 7.40 -22.99
N GLY A 38 3.30 7.55 -21.70
CA GLY A 38 3.24 6.51 -20.68
C GLY A 38 4.50 5.67 -20.55
N TYR A 39 5.57 5.96 -21.30
CA TYR A 39 6.83 5.24 -21.14
C TYR A 39 7.51 5.66 -19.84
N MET A 40 8.06 4.67 -19.15
CA MET A 40 8.95 4.90 -18.02
C MET A 40 10.38 5.10 -18.53
N TRP A 41 11.08 6.06 -17.97
CA TRP A 41 12.47 6.36 -18.28
C TRP A 41 13.33 6.26 -17.03
N PHE A 42 14.49 5.62 -17.15
CA PHE A 42 15.41 5.41 -16.04
C PHE A 42 16.80 5.93 -16.39
N SER A 43 17.38 6.74 -15.51
CA SER A 43 18.82 7.03 -15.58
C SER A 43 19.56 5.89 -14.92
N THR A 44 20.55 5.32 -15.61
CA THR A 44 21.35 4.22 -15.07
C THR A 44 22.83 4.51 -15.24
N TYR A 45 23.66 3.67 -14.64
CA TYR A 45 25.11 3.74 -14.84
C TYR A 45 25.56 3.23 -16.23
N GLU A 46 24.65 2.63 -16.99
CA GLU A 46 24.89 2.03 -18.31
C GLU A 46 24.05 2.67 -19.43
N GLY A 47 23.55 3.90 -19.20
CA GLY A 47 22.79 4.68 -20.16
C GLY A 47 21.37 5.04 -19.72
N LEU A 48 20.65 5.70 -20.62
CA LEU A 48 19.23 6.00 -20.49
C LEU A 48 18.41 4.79 -20.93
N VAL A 49 17.43 4.40 -20.12
CA VAL A 49 16.56 3.26 -20.42
C VAL A 49 15.14 3.74 -20.61
N ARG A 50 14.51 3.36 -21.73
CA ARG A 50 13.06 3.43 -21.90
C ARG A 50 12.45 2.08 -21.58
N PHE A 51 11.33 2.06 -20.88
CA PHE A 51 10.58 0.87 -20.53
C PHE A 51 9.09 1.06 -20.82
N ASP A 52 8.49 0.08 -21.51
CA ASP A 52 7.09 0.12 -21.94
C ASP A 52 6.15 -0.77 -21.11
N GLY A 53 6.67 -1.31 -20.01
CA GLY A 53 5.98 -2.30 -19.17
C GLY A 53 6.40 -3.74 -19.45
N ILE A 54 7.02 -4.01 -20.61
CA ILE A 54 7.43 -5.35 -21.06
C ILE A 54 8.89 -5.36 -21.53
N GLU A 55 9.24 -4.49 -22.47
CA GLU A 55 10.55 -4.40 -23.12
C GLU A 55 11.31 -3.15 -22.70
N THR A 56 12.65 -3.24 -22.73
CA THR A 56 13.55 -2.13 -22.48
C THR A 56 14.30 -1.74 -23.74
N GLN A 57 14.54 -0.44 -23.92
CA GLN A 57 15.44 0.11 -24.92
C GLN A 57 16.50 0.96 -24.23
N ASN A 58 17.78 0.66 -24.48
CA ASN A 58 18.90 1.39 -23.88
C ASN A 58 19.53 2.37 -24.88
N TYR A 59 19.91 3.55 -24.39
CA TYR A 59 20.58 4.62 -25.14
C TYR A 59 21.87 5.01 -24.43
N THR A 60 22.98 5.02 -25.17
CA THR A 60 24.33 5.13 -24.61
C THR A 60 25.14 6.20 -25.33
N VAL A 61 26.46 6.24 -25.12
CA VAL A 61 27.39 7.07 -25.92
C VAL A 61 27.21 6.91 -27.44
N ASP A 62 26.74 5.75 -27.91
CA ASP A 62 26.45 5.52 -29.34
C ASP A 62 25.26 6.37 -29.84
N ASN A 63 24.39 6.82 -28.93
CA ASN A 63 23.27 7.72 -29.18
C ASN A 63 23.64 9.20 -28.94
N GLY A 64 24.93 9.52 -28.81
CA GLY A 64 25.39 10.91 -28.63
C GLY A 64 25.45 11.36 -27.17
N PHE A 65 25.19 10.49 -26.20
CA PHE A 65 25.56 10.79 -24.82
C PHE A 65 27.09 10.97 -24.71
N ARG A 66 27.54 11.92 -23.88
CA ARG A 66 28.98 12.12 -23.62
C ARG A 66 29.54 11.12 -22.61
N ASN A 67 28.67 10.50 -21.82
CA ASN A 67 28.97 9.46 -20.84
C ASN A 67 27.70 8.62 -20.61
N ASN A 68 27.84 7.36 -20.16
CA ASN A 68 26.73 6.47 -19.84
C ASN A 68 26.21 6.64 -18.41
N LEU A 69 26.98 7.29 -17.52
CA LEU A 69 26.57 7.55 -16.15
C LEU A 69 25.63 8.76 -16.11
N LEU A 70 24.32 8.53 -16.11
CA LEU A 70 23.30 9.58 -16.02
C LEU A 70 22.94 9.89 -14.57
N TYR A 71 22.62 11.16 -14.28
CA TYR A 71 22.21 11.59 -12.94
C TYR A 71 20.73 11.96 -12.85
N ASP A 72 20.22 12.77 -13.78
CA ASP A 72 18.88 13.36 -13.67
C ASP A 72 18.15 13.34 -15.02
N LEU A 73 16.83 13.13 -14.96
CA LEU A 73 15.91 13.12 -16.08
C LEU A 73 14.81 14.16 -15.83
N PHE A 74 14.62 15.08 -16.76
CA PHE A 74 13.64 16.15 -16.58
C PHE A 74 12.93 16.51 -17.88
N ILE A 75 11.60 16.55 -17.88
CA ILE A 75 10.82 17.05 -19.02
C ILE A 75 10.26 18.42 -18.63
N ASP A 76 10.65 19.45 -19.38
CA ASP A 76 10.19 20.81 -19.11
C ASP A 76 8.80 21.09 -19.69
N SER A 77 8.23 22.25 -19.35
CA SER A 77 6.91 22.73 -19.80
C SER A 77 6.76 22.88 -21.32
N ARG A 78 7.85 22.72 -22.07
CA ARG A 78 7.91 22.82 -23.54
C ARG A 78 8.22 21.46 -24.18
N ASP A 79 8.03 20.38 -23.44
CA ASP A 79 8.28 18.99 -23.83
C ASP A 79 9.75 18.75 -24.26
N ARG A 80 10.72 19.50 -23.72
CA ARG A 80 12.14 19.17 -23.91
C ARG A 80 12.54 18.17 -22.84
N PHE A 81 13.00 17.01 -23.28
CA PHE A 81 13.55 15.98 -22.40
C PHE A 81 15.03 16.25 -22.13
N TRP A 82 15.30 16.84 -20.98
CA TRP A 82 16.64 17.08 -20.44
C TRP A 82 17.21 15.86 -19.76
N THR A 83 18.52 15.70 -19.90
CA THR A 83 19.29 14.69 -19.20
C THR A 83 20.67 15.22 -18.84
N SER A 84 21.17 14.83 -17.67
CA SER A 84 22.55 15.11 -17.25
C SER A 84 23.38 13.84 -17.18
N VAL A 85 24.69 13.99 -17.46
CA VAL A 85 25.67 12.90 -17.36
C VAL A 85 26.88 13.32 -16.55
N GLU A 86 27.56 12.33 -15.96
CA GLU A 86 28.80 12.56 -15.23
C GLU A 86 29.87 13.18 -16.13
N ASN A 87 30.41 14.33 -15.70
CA ASN A 87 31.46 15.08 -16.40
C ASN A 87 31.16 15.39 -17.88
N GLY A 88 29.91 15.40 -18.31
CA GLY A 88 29.52 15.66 -19.71
C GLY A 88 28.42 16.73 -19.88
N GLY A 89 27.98 17.34 -18.77
CA GLY A 89 27.00 18.42 -18.77
C GLY A 89 25.57 17.96 -18.98
N VAL A 90 24.79 18.80 -19.65
CA VAL A 90 23.37 18.58 -19.93
C VAL A 90 23.12 18.50 -21.42
N GLY A 91 22.22 17.60 -21.81
CA GLY A 91 21.76 17.45 -23.18
C GLY A 91 20.24 17.35 -23.25
N ILE A 92 19.71 17.54 -24.45
CA ILE A 92 18.29 17.35 -24.76
C ILE A 92 18.17 16.09 -25.61
N PHE A 93 17.44 15.11 -25.11
CA PHE A 93 17.14 13.89 -25.81
C PHE A 93 15.94 14.08 -26.74
N ASP A 94 16.10 13.71 -28.02
CA ASP A 94 15.07 13.90 -29.07
C ASP A 94 14.30 12.62 -29.43
N GLY A 95 14.50 11.54 -28.68
CA GLY A 95 13.89 10.22 -28.91
C GLY A 95 14.88 9.20 -29.47
N ASP A 96 15.92 9.65 -30.16
CA ASP A 96 16.95 8.79 -30.77
C ASP A 96 18.37 9.18 -30.35
N SER A 97 18.62 10.48 -30.14
CA SER A 97 19.94 11.01 -29.86
C SER A 97 19.92 12.20 -28.88
N VAL A 98 21.10 12.57 -28.39
CA VAL A 98 21.26 13.72 -27.49
C VAL A 98 21.85 14.91 -28.23
N LYS A 99 21.18 16.06 -28.10
CA LYS A 99 21.61 17.36 -28.60
C LYS A 99 22.15 18.24 -27.47
N TYR A 100 23.34 18.80 -27.68
CA TYR A 100 23.94 19.79 -26.77
C TYR A 100 23.80 21.20 -27.34
N LEU A 101 23.41 22.15 -26.49
CA LEU A 101 23.25 23.55 -26.87
C LEU A 101 24.57 24.30 -26.70
N PRO A 102 25.09 24.99 -27.75
CA PRO A 102 26.32 25.78 -27.64
C PRO A 102 26.25 26.86 -26.56
N GLU A 103 25.07 27.41 -26.30
CA GLU A 103 24.78 28.40 -25.26
C GLU A 103 25.04 27.85 -23.84
N LEU A 104 25.04 26.52 -23.68
CA LEU A 104 25.28 25.81 -22.44
C LEU A 104 26.69 25.20 -22.35
N ALA A 105 27.61 25.58 -23.24
CA ALA A 105 28.96 25.02 -23.29
C ALA A 105 29.76 25.18 -21.97
N ALA A 106 29.36 26.10 -21.09
CA ALA A 106 29.94 26.23 -19.75
C ALA A 106 29.67 24.99 -18.85
N LEU A 107 28.68 24.18 -19.19
CA LEU A 107 28.30 22.95 -18.48
C LEU A 107 28.97 21.69 -19.06
N ASP A 108 29.59 21.76 -20.25
CA ASP A 108 29.99 20.60 -21.06
C ASP A 108 30.91 19.59 -20.38
N SER A 109 31.65 20.01 -19.35
CA SER A 109 32.57 19.16 -18.57
C SER A 109 32.18 19.06 -17.11
N LEU A 110 30.98 19.48 -16.74
CA LEU A 110 30.50 19.49 -15.36
C LEU A 110 29.59 18.28 -15.13
N THR A 111 29.60 17.80 -13.89
CA THR A 111 28.55 16.92 -13.39
C THR A 111 27.40 17.79 -12.91
N VAL A 112 26.27 17.69 -13.62
CA VAL A 112 25.00 18.31 -13.24
C VAL A 112 24.16 17.27 -12.52
N LEU A 113 23.82 17.55 -11.27
CA LEU A 113 23.16 16.61 -10.37
C LEU A 113 21.63 16.70 -10.42
N HIS A 114 21.09 17.85 -10.80
CA HIS A 114 19.65 18.06 -10.88
C HIS A 114 19.31 19.18 -11.86
N ILE A 115 18.20 19.00 -12.58
CA ILE A 115 17.62 19.92 -13.56
C ILE A 115 16.18 20.19 -13.14
N SER A 116 15.80 21.46 -13.10
CA SER A 116 14.42 21.86 -12.81
C SER A 116 14.01 23.12 -13.55
N GLU A 117 12.70 23.33 -13.68
CA GLU A 117 12.13 24.54 -14.26
C GLU A 117 11.43 25.36 -13.18
N SER A 118 11.78 26.63 -13.10
CA SER A 118 11.08 27.59 -12.24
C SER A 118 9.79 28.10 -12.88
N ASN A 119 8.86 28.64 -12.07
CA ASN A 119 7.55 29.14 -12.54
C ASN A 119 7.60 30.21 -13.64
N ASP A 120 8.74 30.87 -13.85
CA ASP A 120 8.95 31.85 -14.92
C ASP A 120 9.55 31.24 -16.21
N GLY A 121 9.69 29.91 -16.27
CA GLY A 121 10.16 29.16 -17.43
C GLY A 121 11.68 29.10 -17.59
N ARG A 122 12.46 29.53 -16.58
CA ARG A 122 13.91 29.37 -16.56
C ARG A 122 14.29 27.98 -16.08
N ILE A 123 15.32 27.42 -16.71
CA ILE A 123 15.90 26.11 -16.36
C ILE A 123 17.07 26.32 -15.41
N TRP A 124 17.08 25.55 -14.32
CA TRP A 124 18.08 25.59 -13.28
C TRP A 124 18.90 24.30 -13.28
N PHE A 125 20.20 24.43 -13.03
CA PHE A 125 21.14 23.32 -13.03
C PHE A 125 21.95 23.33 -11.73
N SER A 126 21.75 22.32 -10.89
CA SER A 126 22.60 22.04 -9.73
C SER A 126 23.87 21.32 -10.16
N THR A 127 25.03 21.77 -9.69
CA THR A 127 26.32 21.17 -10.11
C THR A 127 27.15 20.65 -8.94
N TYR A 128 27.97 19.64 -9.25
CA TYR A 128 28.98 19.14 -8.33
C TYR A 128 30.22 20.05 -8.35
N GLY A 129 30.15 21.15 -7.59
CA GLY A 129 31.32 21.98 -7.26
C GLY A 129 31.48 23.26 -8.09
N GLN A 130 30.55 23.60 -8.98
CA GLN A 130 30.54 24.87 -9.70
C GLN A 130 29.35 25.78 -9.35
N GLY A 131 28.56 25.45 -8.33
CA GLY A 131 27.40 26.22 -7.90
C GLY A 131 26.16 25.87 -8.71
N VAL A 132 25.29 26.86 -8.91
CA VAL A 132 24.01 26.69 -9.61
C VAL A 132 23.99 27.56 -10.87
N PHE A 133 23.55 27.00 -11.99
CA PHE A 133 23.36 27.76 -13.22
C PHE A 133 21.87 27.98 -13.50
N ILE A 134 21.54 29.13 -14.08
CA ILE A 134 20.18 29.53 -14.42
C ILE A 134 20.16 29.99 -15.87
N TRP A 135 19.24 29.44 -16.66
CA TRP A 135 19.15 29.69 -18.09
C TRP A 135 17.75 30.15 -18.51
N ASP A 136 17.68 31.24 -19.27
CA ASP A 136 16.44 31.86 -19.78
C ASP A 136 16.29 31.73 -21.31
N ASP A 137 16.90 30.69 -21.88
CA ASP A 137 17.09 30.47 -23.32
C ASP A 137 18.08 31.41 -24.04
N GLN A 138 18.54 32.48 -23.40
CA GLN A 138 19.45 33.46 -24.02
C GLN A 138 20.72 33.68 -23.20
N ASN A 139 20.58 33.74 -21.88
CA ASN A 139 21.61 34.07 -20.92
C ASN A 139 21.77 32.90 -19.95
N LEU A 140 23.02 32.60 -19.63
CA LEU A 140 23.39 31.64 -18.60
C LEU A 140 24.04 32.41 -17.45
N ILE A 141 23.36 32.43 -16.30
CA ILE A 141 23.85 33.05 -15.07
C ILE A 141 24.33 31.95 -14.13
N ARG A 142 25.39 32.24 -13.37
CA ARG A 142 25.96 31.33 -12.37
C ARG A 142 25.87 31.96 -10.99
N LEU A 143 25.36 31.22 -10.02
CA LEU A 143 25.39 31.52 -8.60
C LEU A 143 26.45 30.66 -7.92
N THR A 144 27.24 31.28 -7.04
CA THR A 144 28.35 30.65 -6.32
C THR A 144 28.35 31.02 -4.84
N GLU A 145 29.30 30.48 -4.08
CA GLU A 145 29.58 30.92 -2.71
C GLU A 145 29.85 32.44 -2.60
N GLN A 146 30.42 33.06 -3.65
CA GLN A 146 30.63 34.51 -3.65
C GLN A 146 29.33 35.31 -3.75
N ASP A 147 28.28 34.68 -4.27
CA ASP A 147 26.93 35.26 -4.41
C ASP A 147 26.05 34.93 -3.19
N GLY A 148 26.56 34.14 -2.25
CA GLY A 148 25.91 33.77 -0.98
C GLY A 148 25.47 32.32 -0.88
N LEU A 149 25.76 31.45 -1.86
CA LEU A 149 25.44 30.02 -1.72
C LEU A 149 26.24 29.42 -0.55
N PRO A 150 25.64 28.60 0.32
CA PRO A 150 26.39 27.95 1.40
C PRO A 150 27.49 27.03 0.88
N SER A 151 27.29 26.42 -0.30
CA SER A 151 28.32 25.64 -0.98
C SER A 151 28.15 25.65 -2.50
N ASN A 152 29.26 25.58 -3.22
CA ASN A 152 29.26 25.34 -4.67
C ASN A 152 28.87 23.89 -5.06
N TYR A 153 28.65 23.01 -4.09
CA TYR A 153 28.10 21.67 -4.30
C TYR A 153 26.61 21.70 -4.00
N SER A 154 25.79 21.79 -5.05
CA SER A 154 24.32 21.83 -4.95
C SER A 154 23.72 20.50 -5.38
N TRP A 155 22.77 19.99 -4.61
CA TRP A 155 22.12 18.69 -4.86
C TRP A 155 20.82 18.88 -5.62
N ASN A 156 19.90 19.68 -5.07
CA ASN A 156 18.54 19.79 -5.57
C ASN A 156 18.00 21.22 -5.39
N ILE A 157 16.98 21.56 -6.18
CA ILE A 157 16.38 22.89 -6.22
C ILE A 157 14.86 22.72 -6.24
N TYR A 158 14.19 23.45 -5.35
CA TYR A 158 12.74 23.42 -5.23
C TYR A 158 12.14 24.81 -5.42
N HIS A 159 11.12 24.92 -6.26
CA HIS A 159 10.49 26.17 -6.64
C HIS A 159 9.11 26.29 -5.98
N LYS A 160 8.96 27.23 -5.05
CA LYS A 160 7.66 27.52 -4.43
C LYS A 160 6.77 28.32 -5.37
N GLU A 161 5.45 28.15 -5.24
CA GLU A 161 4.45 28.90 -6.01
C GLU A 161 4.60 30.43 -5.82
N ASN A 162 5.00 30.88 -4.63
CA ASN A 162 5.22 32.29 -4.31
C ASN A 162 6.44 32.93 -5.02
N GLY A 163 7.22 32.13 -5.76
CA GLY A 163 8.41 32.55 -6.51
C GLY A 163 9.73 32.45 -5.74
N ASP A 164 9.73 31.95 -4.50
CA ASP A 164 10.95 31.61 -3.78
C ASP A 164 11.54 30.31 -4.33
N THR A 165 12.85 30.29 -4.57
CA THR A 165 13.57 29.08 -4.98
C THR A 165 14.49 28.63 -3.84
N TRP A 166 14.29 27.42 -3.35
CA TRP A 166 15.09 26.80 -2.30
C TRP A 166 16.17 25.95 -2.95
N ILE A 167 17.41 26.07 -2.46
CA ILE A 167 18.58 25.43 -3.04
C ILE A 167 19.25 24.61 -1.95
N GLY A 168 19.26 23.29 -2.11
CA GLY A 168 19.94 22.35 -1.24
C GLY A 168 21.42 22.24 -1.61
N THR A 169 22.30 22.30 -0.63
CA THR A 169 23.75 22.25 -0.82
C THR A 169 24.43 21.32 0.18
N TRP A 170 25.70 21.02 -0.04
CA TRP A 170 26.51 20.25 0.90
C TRP A 170 26.75 20.99 2.25
N GLN A 171 26.49 22.29 2.34
CA GLN A 171 26.70 23.06 3.58
C GLN A 171 25.48 23.89 3.99
N GLY A 172 24.29 23.31 3.84
CA GLY A 172 23.02 23.93 4.23
C GLY A 172 22.19 24.28 3.01
N MET A 173 21.31 25.28 3.14
CA MET A 173 20.44 25.71 2.05
C MET A 173 20.45 27.22 1.84
N ALA A 174 20.10 27.63 0.63
CA ALA A 174 19.84 29.03 0.30
C ALA A 174 18.40 29.21 -0.19
N VAL A 175 17.87 30.41 0.01
CA VAL A 175 16.62 30.85 -0.59
C VAL A 175 16.93 31.99 -1.56
N PHE A 176 16.56 31.81 -2.83
CA PHE A 176 16.68 32.83 -3.86
C PHE A 176 15.32 33.49 -4.10
N ASN A 177 15.26 34.82 -3.93
CA ASN A 177 14.06 35.64 -4.14
C ASN A 177 14.40 36.86 -5.00
N ARG A 178 13.69 37.03 -6.13
CA ARG A 178 13.70 38.24 -6.98
C ARG A 178 15.09 38.86 -7.24
N ASN A 179 16.12 38.02 -7.41
CA ASN A 179 17.54 38.35 -7.64
C ASN A 179 18.45 38.52 -6.40
N SER A 180 17.99 38.14 -5.22
CA SER A 180 18.84 38.10 -4.03
C SER A 180 18.87 36.69 -3.46
N LEU A 181 20.06 36.24 -3.09
CA LEU A 181 20.25 34.97 -2.43
C LEU A 181 20.43 35.23 -0.94
N LYS A 182 19.58 34.61 -0.14
CA LYS A 182 19.62 34.67 1.30
C LYS A 182 20.03 33.30 1.82
N GLU A 183 21.19 33.24 2.46
CA GLU A 183 21.61 32.05 3.17
C GLU A 183 20.63 31.77 4.31
N THR A 184 20.27 30.49 4.49
CA THR A 184 19.61 30.03 5.71
C THR A 184 20.66 29.20 6.46
N PRO A 185 21.37 29.79 7.44
CA PRO A 185 22.41 29.07 8.16
C PRO A 185 21.83 27.81 8.81
N PRO A 186 22.59 26.71 8.89
CA PRO A 186 22.17 25.48 9.58
C PRO A 186 21.69 25.71 11.02
N GLU A 187 22.17 26.77 11.66
CA GLU A 187 21.82 27.16 13.03
C GLU A 187 20.36 27.63 13.22
N VAL A 188 19.60 27.77 12.13
CA VAL A 188 18.17 28.18 12.16
C VAL A 188 17.21 26.98 12.27
N GLY A 189 17.74 25.77 12.42
CA GLY A 189 16.97 24.54 12.59
C GLY A 189 16.94 23.74 11.29
N LEU A 190 18.07 23.15 10.91
CA LEU A 190 18.11 21.97 10.04
C LEU A 190 18.69 20.81 10.84
N SER A 191 18.18 19.61 10.62
CA SER A 191 18.62 18.41 11.35
C SER A 191 20.01 17.97 10.93
N GLY A 192 20.39 18.18 9.66
CA GLY A 192 21.69 17.85 9.09
C GLY A 192 22.39 19.01 8.38
N LYS A 193 23.71 18.86 8.17
CA LYS A 193 24.54 19.87 7.49
C LYS A 193 24.30 19.90 5.98
N SER A 194 24.18 18.73 5.36
CA SER A 194 23.86 18.64 3.93
C SER A 194 22.35 18.65 3.77
N VAL A 195 21.86 19.32 2.73
CA VAL A 195 20.46 19.28 2.29
C VAL A 195 20.42 18.65 0.90
N TYR A 196 19.74 17.52 0.77
CA TYR A 196 19.79 16.69 -0.43
C TYR A 196 18.59 16.91 -1.37
N ASN A 197 17.38 16.99 -0.82
CA ASN A 197 16.16 17.10 -1.61
C ASN A 197 15.04 17.79 -0.79
N PHE A 198 13.98 18.22 -1.48
CA PHE A 198 12.79 18.83 -0.90
C PHE A 198 11.51 18.26 -1.49
N ALA A 199 10.45 18.21 -0.69
CA ALA A 199 9.09 17.94 -1.14
C ALA A 199 8.09 18.79 -0.34
N GLU A 200 7.01 19.25 -0.98
CA GLU A 200 5.94 20.00 -0.30
C GLU A 200 4.72 19.09 -0.17
N ASP A 201 4.18 18.98 1.04
CA ASP A 201 2.96 18.22 1.28
C ASP A 201 1.70 19.04 0.94
N LYS A 202 0.55 18.37 0.95
CA LYS A 202 -0.75 18.99 0.63
C LYS A 202 -1.17 20.08 1.63
N GLU A 203 -0.54 20.15 2.80
CA GLU A 203 -0.77 21.19 3.81
C GLU A 203 0.17 22.39 3.62
N GLY A 204 1.09 22.33 2.65
CA GLY A 204 2.07 23.38 2.36
C GLY A 204 3.32 23.33 3.24
N LYS A 205 3.53 22.24 3.99
CA LYS A 205 4.77 22.04 4.73
C LYS A 205 5.85 21.55 3.77
N VAL A 206 7.05 22.09 3.91
CA VAL A 206 8.18 21.69 3.08
C VAL A 206 9.08 20.75 3.87
N TRP A 207 9.13 19.51 3.42
CA TRP A 207 10.01 18.47 3.93
C TRP A 207 11.35 18.56 3.21
N SER A 208 12.44 18.39 3.96
CA SER A 208 13.80 18.49 3.45
C SER A 208 14.64 17.34 3.97
N SER A 209 15.14 16.51 3.06
CA SER A 209 16.03 15.41 3.39
C SER A 209 17.45 15.92 3.68
N THR A 210 18.08 15.40 4.73
CA THR A 210 19.37 15.92 5.22
C THR A 210 20.37 14.81 5.55
N SER A 211 21.59 15.21 5.91
CA SER A 211 22.62 14.28 6.42
C SER A 211 22.35 13.71 7.81
N ASN A 212 21.21 14.03 8.44
CA ASN A 212 20.80 13.55 9.76
C ASN A 212 19.27 13.65 9.87
N GLY A 213 18.55 12.75 9.21
CA GLY A 213 17.09 12.72 9.20
C GLY A 213 16.46 13.76 8.27
N VAL A 214 15.23 14.16 8.61
CA VAL A 214 14.40 15.08 7.83
C VAL A 214 14.11 16.34 8.62
N SER A 215 14.11 17.48 7.93
CA SER A 215 13.67 18.77 8.47
C SER A 215 12.34 19.17 7.83
N VAL A 216 11.37 19.56 8.65
CA VAL A 216 10.04 19.97 8.21
C VAL A 216 9.85 21.45 8.50
N TYR A 217 9.63 22.23 7.46
CA TYR A 217 9.30 23.65 7.54
C TYR A 217 7.80 23.87 7.45
N ASP A 218 7.26 24.56 8.44
CA ASP A 218 5.85 24.84 8.59
C ASP A 218 5.67 26.28 9.12
N GLU A 219 5.12 27.16 8.29
CA GLU A 219 4.83 28.57 8.61
C GLU A 219 5.98 29.35 9.31
N GLY A 220 7.23 29.12 8.91
CA GLY A 220 8.39 29.81 9.51
C GLY A 220 9.08 29.05 10.63
N VAL A 221 8.56 27.88 11.01
CA VAL A 221 9.11 27.03 12.06
C VAL A 221 9.70 25.77 11.45
N TRP A 222 10.91 25.43 11.90
CA TRP A 222 11.55 24.17 11.56
C TRP A 222 11.37 23.13 12.66
N ARG A 223 11.09 21.89 12.26
CA ARG A 223 11.05 20.71 13.13
C ARG A 223 11.97 19.62 12.54
N HIS A 224 12.44 18.71 13.39
CA HIS A 224 13.38 17.65 13.01
C HIS A 224 12.81 16.29 13.35
N ILE A 225 13.02 15.36 12.43
CA ILE A 225 12.75 13.94 12.61
C ILE A 225 14.08 13.24 12.35
N GLU A 226 14.78 12.89 13.42
CA GLU A 226 16.09 12.21 13.37
C GLU A 226 15.94 10.70 13.60
N SER A 227 14.83 10.27 14.21
CA SER A 227 14.55 8.87 14.46
C SER A 227 13.05 8.58 14.42
N VAL A 228 12.69 7.36 14.03
CA VAL A 228 11.33 6.82 14.00
C VAL A 228 11.34 5.47 14.74
N ASP A 229 10.49 5.33 15.75
CA ASP A 229 10.40 4.12 16.60
C ASP A 229 11.74 3.66 17.20
N GLY A 230 12.63 4.61 17.50
CA GLY A 230 13.96 4.35 18.04
C GLY A 230 15.02 3.96 17.00
N ASN A 231 14.67 3.91 15.72
CA ASN A 231 15.60 3.74 14.61
C ASN A 231 16.06 5.10 14.12
N ASP A 232 17.38 5.29 14.03
CA ASP A 232 18.00 6.52 13.52
C ASP A 232 17.87 6.57 11.99
N LEU A 233 17.33 7.66 11.46
CA LEU A 233 17.16 7.85 10.02
C LEU A 233 18.50 8.09 9.31
N GLY A 234 19.52 8.57 10.01
CA GLY A 234 20.86 8.82 9.47
C GLY A 234 20.84 9.74 8.25
N TYR A 235 21.48 9.33 7.15
CA TYR A 235 21.40 10.08 5.90
C TYR A 235 20.07 9.77 5.20
N VAL A 236 19.28 10.82 4.93
CA VAL A 236 18.09 10.71 4.09
C VAL A 236 18.42 11.36 2.76
N TYR A 237 18.40 10.60 1.66
CA TYR A 237 18.76 11.14 0.35
C TYR A 237 17.58 11.77 -0.36
N PHE A 238 16.37 11.22 -0.18
CA PHE A 238 15.19 11.65 -0.91
C PHE A 238 13.97 11.74 -0.01
N VAL A 239 13.11 12.71 -0.30
CA VAL A 239 11.77 12.80 0.28
C VAL A 239 10.79 13.10 -0.85
N SER A 240 9.64 12.44 -0.87
CA SER A 240 8.57 12.71 -1.84
C SER A 240 7.22 12.71 -1.14
N VAL A 241 6.25 13.34 -1.77
CA VAL A 241 4.84 13.28 -1.34
C VAL A 241 4.04 12.81 -2.54
N ASP A 242 3.22 11.80 -2.31
CA ASP A 242 2.37 11.21 -3.36
C ASP A 242 0.99 11.90 -3.46
N ASP A 243 0.20 11.46 -4.44
CA ASP A 243 -1.16 11.90 -4.69
C ASP A 243 -2.14 11.51 -3.58
N ALA A 244 -1.81 10.59 -2.67
CA ALA A 244 -2.58 10.31 -1.46
C ALA A 244 -2.27 11.34 -0.35
N GLY A 245 -1.08 11.93 -0.36
CA GLY A 245 -0.55 12.83 0.65
C GLY A 245 0.42 12.15 1.62
N THR A 246 0.80 10.90 1.35
CA THR A 246 1.79 10.16 2.13
C THR A 246 3.18 10.74 1.87
N VAL A 247 3.94 10.94 2.93
CA VAL A 247 5.32 11.43 2.85
C VAL A 247 6.27 10.25 2.87
N TRP A 248 7.04 10.06 1.81
CA TRP A 248 8.01 9.00 1.67
C TRP A 248 9.42 9.50 1.98
N ILE A 249 10.15 8.78 2.82
CA ILE A 249 11.47 9.14 3.36
C ILE A 249 12.45 8.04 2.99
N ALA A 250 13.30 8.29 2.00
CA ALA A 250 14.29 7.36 1.49
C ALA A 250 15.62 7.51 2.24
N THR A 251 15.96 6.51 3.05
CA THR A 251 17.20 6.51 3.84
C THR A 251 18.35 5.88 3.07
N ALA A 252 19.57 6.20 3.50
CA ALA A 252 20.79 5.64 2.96
C ALA A 252 21.08 4.22 3.41
N GLY A 253 20.32 3.61 4.31
CA GLY A 253 20.74 2.32 4.87
C GLY A 253 19.71 1.53 5.64
N ASP A 254 18.53 2.11 5.89
CA ASP A 254 17.43 1.44 6.57
C ASP A 254 16.18 1.30 5.68
N GLY A 255 16.29 1.55 4.38
CA GLY A 255 15.14 1.49 3.47
C GLY A 255 14.32 2.77 3.51
N ILE A 256 13.00 2.61 3.52
CA ILE A 256 12.00 3.66 3.38
C ILE A 256 11.17 3.75 4.66
N TYR A 257 10.90 4.97 5.10
CA TYR A 257 9.78 5.25 5.98
C TYR A 257 8.73 6.03 5.20
N TRP A 258 7.49 5.59 5.17
CA TRP A 258 6.41 6.48 4.75
C TRP A 258 5.65 6.97 5.97
N TYR A 259 4.97 8.11 5.84
CA TYR A 259 4.17 8.73 6.87
C TYR A 259 2.84 9.18 6.28
N ASP A 260 1.74 8.64 6.81
CA ASP A 260 0.37 8.89 6.32
C ASP A 260 -0.31 10.10 6.98
N GLY A 261 0.40 10.81 7.86
CA GLY A 261 -0.13 11.90 8.67
C GLY A 261 -0.39 11.51 10.12
N GLU A 262 -0.46 10.22 10.43
CA GLU A 262 -0.66 9.70 11.78
C GLU A 262 0.51 8.80 12.20
N ASP A 263 0.80 7.77 11.40
CA ASP A 263 1.75 6.72 11.73
C ASP A 263 2.87 6.60 10.69
N PHE A 264 4.02 6.10 11.15
CA PHE A 264 5.12 5.72 10.27
C PHE A 264 5.05 4.23 9.95
N THR A 265 5.34 3.88 8.71
CA THR A 265 5.55 2.49 8.30
C THR A 265 6.95 2.32 7.74
N HIS A 266 7.64 1.26 8.19
CA HIS A 266 9.01 0.97 7.79
C HIS A 266 9.05 -0.13 6.72
N ILE A 267 9.60 0.19 5.54
CA ILE A 267 9.78 -0.73 4.42
C ILE A 267 11.28 -0.89 4.16
N ASN A 268 11.79 -2.12 4.25
CA ASN A 268 13.20 -2.46 4.12
C ASN A 268 13.38 -3.81 3.42
N LYS A 269 14.62 -4.29 3.35
CA LYS A 269 14.97 -5.56 2.70
C LYS A 269 14.34 -6.79 3.35
N SER A 270 14.02 -6.75 4.65
CA SER A 270 13.37 -7.87 5.34
C SER A 270 11.88 -8.00 5.04
N ASN A 271 11.23 -6.93 4.55
CA ASN A 271 9.79 -6.93 4.26
C ASN A 271 9.43 -6.59 2.79
N GLY A 272 10.43 -6.60 1.89
CA GLY A 272 10.17 -6.75 0.46
C GLY A 272 11.15 -6.03 -0.47
N LEU A 273 11.80 -4.94 -0.04
CA LEU A 273 12.74 -4.20 -0.89
C LEU A 273 13.94 -5.06 -1.32
N SER A 274 14.53 -4.75 -2.48
CA SER A 274 15.76 -5.39 -2.94
C SER A 274 17.00 -4.97 -2.14
N SER A 275 17.00 -3.73 -1.64
CA SER A 275 18.09 -3.11 -0.87
C SER A 275 17.53 -2.10 0.13
N ASN A 276 18.32 -1.78 1.16
CA ASN A 276 18.02 -0.69 2.10
C ASN A 276 18.63 0.65 1.66
N TYR A 277 19.45 0.67 0.62
CA TYR A 277 20.05 1.89 0.06
C TYR A 277 19.14 2.40 -1.05
N ILE A 278 18.44 3.50 -0.76
CA ILE A 278 17.43 4.09 -1.66
C ILE A 278 17.95 5.42 -2.20
N TYR A 279 17.91 5.59 -3.52
CA TYR A 279 18.42 6.79 -4.19
C TYR A 279 17.32 7.79 -4.57
N SER A 280 16.23 7.28 -5.14
CA SER A 280 15.12 8.10 -5.63
C SER A 280 13.80 7.32 -5.57
N LEU A 281 12.72 8.09 -5.57
CA LEU A 281 11.34 7.63 -5.52
C LEU A 281 10.55 8.38 -6.59
N PHE A 282 9.62 7.69 -7.24
CA PHE A 282 8.73 8.30 -8.24
C PHE A 282 7.37 7.61 -8.22
N GLU A 283 6.30 8.39 -8.20
CA GLU A 283 4.94 7.90 -8.36
C GLU A 283 4.54 7.98 -9.83
N ASP A 284 4.04 6.87 -10.39
CA ASP A 284 3.50 6.86 -11.75
C ASP A 284 2.03 7.29 -11.81
N ASN A 285 1.52 7.50 -13.02
CA ASN A 285 0.12 7.90 -13.25
C ASN A 285 -0.92 6.84 -12.82
N GLU A 286 -0.49 5.63 -12.42
CA GLU A 286 -1.36 4.59 -11.87
C GLU A 286 -1.33 4.55 -10.32
N GLY A 287 -0.59 5.46 -9.68
CA GLY A 287 -0.42 5.53 -8.24
C GLY A 287 0.56 4.47 -7.69
N GLN A 288 1.42 3.88 -8.53
CA GLN A 288 2.45 2.96 -8.08
C GLN A 288 3.72 3.72 -7.74
N THR A 289 4.36 3.36 -6.64
CA THR A 289 5.62 3.98 -6.24
C THR A 289 6.81 3.14 -6.72
N TRP A 290 7.61 3.75 -7.57
CA TRP A 290 8.87 3.24 -8.12
C TRP A 290 10.02 3.64 -7.20
N VAL A 291 10.81 2.65 -6.76
CA VAL A 291 11.90 2.81 -5.80
C VAL A 291 13.22 2.36 -6.42
N ALA A 292 14.09 3.34 -6.68
CA ALA A 292 15.43 3.11 -7.20
C ALA A 292 16.39 2.72 -6.06
N THR A 293 17.12 1.62 -6.25
CA THR A 293 18.01 1.06 -5.22
C THR A 293 19.41 0.76 -5.72
N ASP A 294 20.38 0.63 -4.80
CA ASP A 294 21.78 0.35 -5.13
C ASP A 294 22.04 -1.10 -5.61
N GLU A 295 21.14 -2.03 -5.30
CA GLU A 295 21.29 -3.45 -5.60
C GLU A 295 20.01 -4.09 -6.15
N ASN A 296 20.17 -4.92 -7.19
CA ASN A 296 19.11 -5.73 -7.81
C ASN A 296 17.94 -4.92 -8.41
N GLY A 297 18.20 -3.69 -8.86
CA GLY A 297 17.32 -2.95 -9.76
C GLY A 297 16.25 -2.11 -9.04
N MET A 298 15.08 -2.06 -9.66
CA MET A 298 13.95 -1.22 -9.30
C MET A 298 12.91 -2.03 -8.52
N ASN A 299 12.32 -1.44 -7.50
CA ASN A 299 11.15 -1.99 -6.82
C ASN A 299 9.92 -1.16 -7.23
N VAL A 300 8.79 -1.82 -7.45
CA VAL A 300 7.51 -1.15 -7.71
C VAL A 300 6.55 -1.58 -6.62
N ILE A 301 6.17 -0.64 -5.76
CA ILE A 301 5.17 -0.81 -4.71
C ILE A 301 3.81 -0.56 -5.36
N ARG A 302 3.03 -1.63 -5.52
CA ARG A 302 1.80 -1.63 -6.34
C ARG A 302 0.54 -1.24 -5.58
N SER A 303 0.56 -1.33 -4.25
CA SER A 303 -0.55 -0.92 -3.40
C SER A 303 -0.06 -0.63 -1.98
N GLU A 304 -0.53 0.49 -1.44
CA GLU A 304 -0.25 0.89 -0.07
C GLU A 304 -1.07 0.10 0.96
N GLY A 305 -2.21 -0.47 0.54
CA GLY A 305 -3.18 -1.13 1.41
C GLY A 305 -3.06 -2.65 1.51
N PHE A 306 -2.32 -3.31 0.61
CA PHE A 306 -2.18 -4.77 0.64
C PHE A 306 -0.94 -5.21 1.42
N ARG A 307 -1.20 -5.90 2.53
CA ARG A 307 -0.21 -6.54 3.38
C ARG A 307 -0.34 -8.05 3.23
N ILE A 308 0.76 -8.74 2.94
CA ILE A 308 0.78 -10.21 2.86
C ILE A 308 1.46 -10.72 4.13
N PHE A 309 0.83 -11.71 4.78
CA PHE A 309 1.39 -12.42 5.94
C PHE A 309 1.69 -13.85 5.51
N GLU A 310 2.98 -14.18 5.27
CA GLU A 310 3.39 -15.47 4.70
C GLU A 310 3.84 -16.51 5.76
N ASP A 311 3.96 -16.12 7.03
CA ASP A 311 4.60 -16.96 8.06
C ASP A 311 3.60 -17.66 9.01
N SER A 312 3.84 -18.95 9.21
CA SER A 312 3.17 -19.83 10.20
C SER A 312 3.33 -19.38 11.66
N GLU A 313 4.26 -18.46 11.95
CA GLU A 313 4.33 -17.79 13.25
C GLU A 313 3.16 -16.82 13.49
N PHE A 314 2.47 -16.37 12.44
CA PHE A 314 1.36 -15.40 12.52
C PHE A 314 0.00 -16.05 12.35
N VAL A 315 -0.09 -17.15 11.60
CA VAL A 315 -1.34 -17.88 11.38
C VAL A 315 -1.12 -19.36 11.68
N LEU A 316 -2.02 -19.94 12.48
CA LEU A 316 -1.97 -21.35 12.86
C LEU A 316 -2.32 -22.26 11.68
N GLY A 317 -1.35 -22.63 10.84
CA GLY A 317 -1.56 -23.54 9.72
C GLY A 317 -1.33 -22.87 8.36
N GLU A 318 -1.77 -23.51 7.28
CA GLU A 318 -1.44 -23.09 5.90
C GLU A 318 -2.63 -22.46 5.16
N SER A 319 -3.82 -22.46 5.75
CA SER A 319 -5.03 -21.93 5.11
C SER A 319 -5.91 -21.18 6.10
N VAL A 320 -6.41 -20.03 5.67
CA VAL A 320 -7.44 -19.25 6.39
C VAL A 320 -8.75 -19.46 5.66
N ASN A 321 -9.73 -20.01 6.37
CA ASN A 321 -11.03 -20.36 5.81
C ASN A 321 -12.11 -19.35 6.18
N VAL A 322 -12.02 -18.74 7.36
CA VAL A 322 -12.98 -17.76 7.86
C VAL A 322 -12.26 -16.65 8.63
N ILE A 323 -12.82 -15.45 8.53
CA ILE A 323 -12.37 -14.25 9.23
C ILE A 323 -13.57 -13.72 10.02
N PHE A 324 -13.38 -13.52 11.32
CA PHE A 324 -14.40 -13.00 12.24
C PHE A 324 -13.82 -11.89 13.10
N GLU A 325 -14.54 -10.78 13.26
CA GLU A 325 -14.10 -9.64 14.07
C GLU A 325 -15.14 -9.35 15.15
N ASN A 326 -14.65 -9.09 16.36
CA ASN A 326 -15.45 -8.60 17.48
C ASN A 326 -14.67 -7.58 18.32
N ASP A 327 -15.27 -7.09 19.41
CA ASP A 327 -14.66 -6.12 20.33
C ASP A 327 -13.33 -6.60 20.96
N GLU A 328 -13.01 -7.90 20.91
CA GLU A 328 -11.74 -8.42 21.42
C GLU A 328 -10.62 -8.52 20.36
N GLY A 329 -10.93 -8.29 19.09
CA GLY A 329 -9.99 -8.31 17.98
C GLY A 329 -10.43 -9.20 16.81
N LEU A 330 -9.47 -9.46 15.93
CA LEU A 330 -9.65 -10.24 14.71
C LEU A 330 -9.33 -11.72 14.97
N TRP A 331 -10.18 -12.60 14.48
CA TRP A 331 -10.08 -14.05 14.60
C TRP A 331 -10.04 -14.70 13.22
N LEU A 332 -9.08 -15.60 13.02
CA LEU A 332 -8.95 -16.40 11.82
C LEU A 332 -9.24 -17.86 12.14
N GLY A 333 -10.16 -18.47 11.41
CA GLY A 333 -10.34 -19.92 11.40
C GLY A 333 -9.44 -20.55 10.35
N THR A 334 -8.70 -21.59 10.75
CA THR A 334 -7.67 -22.23 9.93
C THR A 334 -7.88 -23.74 9.83
N ASP A 335 -7.02 -24.43 9.08
CA ASP A 335 -6.98 -25.89 8.98
C ASP A 335 -6.61 -26.62 10.30
N LEU A 336 -6.14 -25.89 11.32
CA LEU A 336 -5.65 -26.46 12.58
C LEU A 336 -6.32 -25.89 13.85
N GLY A 337 -7.16 -24.86 13.72
CA GLY A 337 -7.88 -24.23 14.83
C GLY A 337 -8.17 -22.76 14.59
N ILE A 338 -8.00 -21.93 15.60
CA ILE A 338 -8.22 -20.47 15.50
C ILE A 338 -6.96 -19.68 15.86
N THR A 339 -6.80 -18.52 15.25
CA THR A 339 -5.77 -17.53 15.58
C THR A 339 -6.41 -16.20 15.91
N LYS A 340 -6.03 -15.60 17.04
CA LYS A 340 -6.43 -14.25 17.45
C LYS A 340 -5.34 -13.25 17.09
N PHE A 341 -5.70 -12.12 16.52
CA PHE A 341 -4.85 -10.94 16.38
C PHE A 341 -5.34 -9.82 17.29
N ASN A 342 -4.40 -9.16 17.97
CA ASN A 342 -4.70 -7.92 18.68
C ASN A 342 -4.51 -6.70 17.78
N GLU A 343 -4.91 -5.52 18.25
CA GLU A 343 -4.76 -4.24 17.52
C GLU A 343 -3.31 -3.92 17.10
N GLN A 344 -2.32 -4.48 17.80
CA GLN A 344 -0.90 -4.30 17.49
C GLN A 344 -0.36 -5.35 16.51
N GLY A 345 -1.21 -6.21 15.94
CA GLY A 345 -0.84 -7.23 14.96
C GLY A 345 -0.15 -8.46 15.54
N ASN A 346 -0.14 -8.64 16.87
CA ASN A 346 0.40 -9.85 17.49
C ASN A 346 -0.62 -10.99 17.42
N SER A 347 -0.16 -12.17 17.04
CA SER A 347 -0.96 -13.39 16.94
C SER A 347 -0.92 -14.24 18.22
N GLN A 348 -2.02 -14.91 18.52
CA GLN A 348 -2.10 -16.00 19.49
C GLN A 348 -2.87 -17.19 18.89
N HIS A 349 -2.32 -18.39 19.02
CA HIS A 349 -2.88 -19.58 18.37
C HIS A 349 -3.55 -20.53 19.36
N PHE A 350 -4.69 -21.09 18.95
CA PHE A 350 -5.45 -22.07 19.71
C PHE A 350 -5.81 -23.27 18.84
N ARG A 351 -5.18 -24.41 19.15
CA ARG A 351 -5.42 -25.67 18.43
C ARG A 351 -6.65 -26.37 18.98
N ILE A 352 -7.52 -26.85 18.08
CA ILE A 352 -8.66 -27.66 18.49
C ILE A 352 -8.15 -29.05 18.97
N PRO A 353 -8.57 -29.52 20.16
CA PRO A 353 -8.20 -30.83 20.68
C PRO A 353 -8.73 -31.99 19.82
N GLU A 354 -7.87 -33.00 19.57
CA GLU A 354 -8.20 -34.18 18.74
C GLU A 354 -9.34 -35.05 19.25
N HIS A 355 -9.69 -34.93 20.53
CA HIS A 355 -10.77 -35.71 21.11
C HIS A 355 -12.16 -35.08 20.90
N LEU A 356 -12.22 -33.81 20.45
CA LEU A 356 -13.47 -33.10 20.18
C LEU A 356 -13.90 -33.23 18.72
N VAL A 357 -12.93 -33.34 17.80
CA VAL A 357 -13.18 -33.35 16.37
C VAL A 357 -12.25 -34.33 15.65
N ASP A 358 -12.77 -34.96 14.60
CA ASP A 358 -11.96 -35.81 13.71
C ASP A 358 -11.08 -34.96 12.78
N TYR A 359 -11.49 -33.72 12.50
CA TYR A 359 -10.81 -32.76 11.63
C TYR A 359 -10.83 -31.38 12.27
N LYS A 360 -9.66 -30.73 12.33
CA LYS A 360 -9.44 -29.47 13.08
C LYS A 360 -9.71 -28.21 12.26
N GLU A 361 -10.08 -28.40 11.00
CA GLU A 361 -10.34 -27.29 10.10
C GLU A 361 -11.57 -26.53 10.57
N VAL A 362 -11.44 -25.21 10.69
CA VAL A 362 -12.52 -24.29 11.05
C VAL A 362 -13.13 -23.75 9.77
N TRP A 363 -14.46 -23.80 9.70
CA TRP A 363 -15.25 -23.37 8.54
C TRP A 363 -16.01 -22.07 8.82
N ASP A 364 -16.43 -21.88 10.07
CA ASP A 364 -17.13 -20.65 10.46
C ASP A 364 -16.86 -20.29 11.93
N ILE A 365 -16.96 -19.00 12.25
CA ILE A 365 -16.83 -18.44 13.59
C ILE A 365 -17.93 -17.38 13.78
N ASP A 366 -18.68 -17.51 14.88
CA ASP A 366 -19.62 -16.47 15.33
C ASP A 366 -19.47 -16.26 16.86
N GLN A 367 -20.17 -15.28 17.43
CA GLN A 367 -20.09 -14.99 18.86
C GLN A 367 -21.38 -15.36 19.61
N LEU A 368 -21.24 -16.14 20.68
CA LEU A 368 -22.32 -16.46 21.61
C LEU A 368 -22.65 -15.26 22.52
N PRO A 369 -23.87 -15.18 23.09
CA PRO A 369 -24.29 -14.08 23.97
C PRO A 369 -23.45 -13.88 25.23
N ASN A 370 -22.74 -14.92 25.66
CA ASN A 370 -21.83 -14.88 26.80
C ASN A 370 -20.46 -14.27 26.45
N GLY A 371 -20.21 -13.92 25.19
CA GLY A 371 -18.95 -13.38 24.67
C GLY A 371 -18.02 -14.45 24.08
N ASN A 372 -18.27 -15.73 24.33
CA ASN A 372 -17.47 -16.84 23.83
C ASN A 372 -17.65 -17.00 22.32
N LEU A 373 -16.67 -17.63 21.66
CA LEU A 373 -16.77 -17.92 20.24
C LEU A 373 -17.50 -19.25 20.02
N LEU A 374 -18.45 -19.25 19.10
CA LEU A 374 -18.95 -20.45 18.46
C LEU A 374 -18.05 -20.75 17.26
N VAL A 375 -17.43 -21.92 17.26
CA VAL A 375 -16.52 -22.38 16.21
C VAL A 375 -17.12 -23.59 15.53
N GLN A 376 -17.43 -23.46 14.24
CA GLN A 376 -17.84 -24.58 13.40
C GLN A 376 -16.61 -25.24 12.80
N SER A 377 -16.37 -26.51 13.13
CA SER A 377 -15.35 -27.30 12.46
C SER A 377 -15.89 -28.00 11.21
N SER A 378 -14.98 -28.44 10.35
CA SER A 378 -15.20 -29.43 9.30
C SER A 378 -15.98 -30.64 9.84
N TYR A 379 -16.91 -31.15 9.03
CA TYR A 379 -17.89 -32.17 9.41
C TYR A 379 -18.89 -31.73 10.50
N SER A 380 -19.13 -30.42 10.60
CA SER A 380 -20.32 -29.86 11.25
C SER A 380 -20.37 -30.04 12.77
N ARG A 381 -19.20 -30.05 13.43
CA ARG A 381 -19.16 -29.92 14.89
C ARG A 381 -19.21 -28.45 15.29
N LEU A 382 -20.01 -28.17 16.31
CA LEU A 382 -20.09 -26.85 16.93
C LEU A 382 -19.35 -26.90 18.26
N LEU A 383 -18.28 -26.12 18.36
CA LEU A 383 -17.49 -25.97 19.57
C LEU A 383 -17.70 -24.59 20.16
N GLU A 384 -17.72 -24.50 21.48
CA GLU A 384 -17.64 -23.22 22.19
C GLU A 384 -16.20 -23.04 22.67
N PHE A 385 -15.65 -21.84 22.47
CA PHE A 385 -14.32 -21.44 22.91
C PHE A 385 -14.39 -20.25 23.86
N ASP A 386 -13.91 -20.45 25.09
CA ASP A 386 -14.03 -19.49 26.20
C ASP A 386 -12.86 -18.49 26.31
N GLY A 387 -12.03 -18.40 25.26
CA GLY A 387 -10.77 -17.66 25.28
C GLY A 387 -9.57 -18.52 25.69
N LYS A 388 -9.78 -19.77 26.11
CA LYS A 388 -8.71 -20.67 26.52
C LYS A 388 -8.90 -22.11 26.09
N ASP A 389 -10.07 -22.69 26.34
CA ASP A 389 -10.37 -24.10 26.14
C ASP A 389 -11.59 -24.27 25.21
N PHE A 390 -11.66 -25.41 24.51
CA PHE A 390 -12.79 -25.77 23.64
C PHE A 390 -13.69 -26.79 24.33
N VAL A 391 -15.01 -26.67 24.15
CA VAL A 391 -16.00 -27.67 24.58
C VAL A 391 -16.98 -28.01 23.46
N ASP A 392 -17.53 -29.23 23.47
CA ASP A 392 -18.53 -29.67 22.48
C ASP A 392 -19.90 -29.02 22.78
N TYR A 393 -20.12 -27.87 22.14
CA TYR A 393 -21.35 -27.10 22.28
C TYR A 393 -22.53 -27.80 21.60
N GLY A 394 -22.31 -28.39 20.42
CA GLY A 394 -23.35 -29.14 19.70
C GLY A 394 -23.94 -30.29 20.53
N ALA A 395 -23.09 -31.05 21.24
CA ALA A 395 -23.56 -32.10 22.14
C ALA A 395 -24.40 -31.56 23.30
N SER A 396 -24.09 -30.37 23.82
CA SER A 396 -24.86 -29.73 24.90
C SER A 396 -26.28 -29.37 24.47
N LEU A 397 -26.47 -29.06 23.17
CA LEU A 397 -27.77 -28.77 22.55
C LEU A 397 -28.49 -30.03 22.05
N GLY A 398 -27.87 -31.21 22.18
CA GLY A 398 -28.41 -32.46 21.63
C GLY A 398 -28.45 -32.48 20.10
N ILE A 399 -27.62 -31.66 19.44
CA ILE A 399 -27.49 -31.66 17.99
C ILE A 399 -26.88 -33.01 17.56
N GLY A 400 -27.67 -33.78 16.81
CA GLY A 400 -27.23 -35.06 16.26
C GLY A 400 -26.23 -34.91 15.11
N ASN A 401 -25.93 -36.01 14.42
CA ASN A 401 -25.06 -35.97 13.24
C ASN A 401 -25.84 -35.39 12.04
N VAL A 402 -25.77 -34.07 11.87
CA VAL A 402 -26.37 -33.33 10.77
C VAL A 402 -25.30 -32.49 10.10
N ALA A 403 -25.26 -32.50 8.76
CA ALA A 403 -24.38 -31.61 8.01
C ALA A 403 -24.88 -30.16 8.14
N ILE A 404 -24.14 -29.37 8.89
CA ILE A 404 -24.26 -27.92 9.04
C ILE A 404 -23.33 -27.28 8.01
N GLN A 405 -23.90 -26.43 7.16
CA GLN A 405 -23.16 -25.68 6.14
C GLN A 405 -22.71 -24.33 6.67
N ASP A 406 -23.54 -23.69 7.48
CA ASP A 406 -23.33 -22.33 7.98
C ASP A 406 -24.08 -22.13 9.30
N VAL A 407 -23.58 -21.23 10.14
CA VAL A 407 -24.19 -20.89 11.42
C VAL A 407 -24.38 -19.40 11.59
N LYS A 408 -25.45 -19.02 12.29
CA LYS A 408 -25.64 -17.63 12.67
C LYS A 408 -26.16 -17.51 14.09
N VAL A 409 -25.46 -16.74 14.90
CA VAL A 409 -25.91 -16.34 16.24
C VAL A 409 -26.54 -14.95 16.16
N ASP A 410 -27.72 -14.81 16.77
CA ASP A 410 -28.43 -13.54 16.92
C ASP A 410 -29.05 -13.46 18.32
N GLY A 411 -28.29 -12.91 19.27
CA GLY A 411 -28.61 -12.99 20.69
C GLY A 411 -28.80 -14.45 21.12
N ASP A 412 -29.88 -14.76 21.83
CA ASP A 412 -30.17 -16.12 22.28
C ASP A 412 -30.65 -17.08 21.16
N ASN A 413 -30.70 -16.61 19.91
CA ASN A 413 -31.05 -17.42 18.75
C ASN A 413 -29.79 -17.99 18.09
N LEU A 414 -29.86 -19.27 17.74
CA LEU A 414 -28.87 -19.95 16.92
C LEU A 414 -29.59 -20.54 15.71
N TRP A 415 -29.14 -20.13 14.53
CA TRP A 415 -29.64 -20.63 13.27
C TRP A 415 -28.60 -21.53 12.61
N LEU A 416 -29.04 -22.70 12.16
CA LEU A 416 -28.18 -23.67 11.48
C LEU A 416 -28.72 -23.90 10.07
N ALA A 417 -27.91 -23.55 9.07
CA ALA A 417 -28.13 -23.99 7.70
C ALA A 417 -27.72 -25.47 7.59
N THR A 418 -28.65 -26.35 7.21
CA THR A 418 -28.37 -27.79 7.12
C THR A 418 -28.82 -28.40 5.80
N GLU A 419 -28.36 -29.60 5.50
CA GLU A 419 -28.84 -30.40 4.36
C GLU A 419 -30.33 -30.81 4.49
N THR A 420 -30.92 -30.63 5.67
CA THR A 420 -32.29 -31.05 6.00
C THR A 420 -33.24 -29.88 6.31
N GLY A 421 -32.83 -28.65 6.00
CA GLY A 421 -33.57 -27.43 6.23
C GLY A 421 -32.83 -26.44 7.13
N LEU A 422 -33.48 -25.31 7.40
CA LEU A 422 -33.00 -24.30 8.34
C LEU A 422 -33.52 -24.65 9.74
N LYS A 423 -32.61 -24.81 10.70
CA LYS A 423 -32.98 -25.10 12.10
C LYS A 423 -32.80 -23.85 12.95
N HIS A 424 -33.78 -23.57 13.81
CA HIS A 424 -33.75 -22.44 14.72
C HIS A 424 -33.81 -22.93 16.15
N TYR A 425 -32.74 -22.66 16.89
CA TYR A 425 -32.64 -22.89 18.32
C TYR A 425 -32.80 -21.56 19.05
N LYS A 426 -33.51 -21.58 20.16
CA LYS A 426 -33.70 -20.41 21.02
C LYS A 426 -33.49 -20.80 22.47
N SER A 427 -32.60 -20.08 23.14
CA SER A 427 -32.21 -20.38 24.53
C SER A 427 -31.77 -21.86 24.72
N GLY A 428 -31.17 -22.45 23.67
CA GLY A 428 -30.64 -23.81 23.66
C GLY A 428 -31.61 -24.91 23.23
N ASP A 429 -32.91 -24.61 23.08
CA ASP A 429 -33.91 -25.58 22.64
C ASP A 429 -34.20 -25.41 21.14
N LEU A 430 -34.41 -26.52 20.42
CA LEU A 430 -34.87 -26.49 19.02
C LEU A 430 -36.32 -25.99 18.99
N GLU A 431 -36.54 -24.76 18.51
CA GLU A 431 -37.86 -24.12 18.42
C GLU A 431 -38.55 -24.50 17.10
N ASN A 432 -37.84 -24.34 15.98
CA ASN A 432 -38.39 -24.57 14.64
C ASN A 432 -37.40 -25.32 13.73
N THR A 433 -37.96 -26.05 12.75
CA THR A 433 -37.23 -26.54 11.58
C THR A 433 -38.04 -26.14 10.36
N PHE A 434 -37.44 -25.31 9.50
CA PHE A 434 -38.04 -24.85 8.27
C PHE A 434 -37.53 -25.71 7.11
N THR A 435 -38.47 -26.25 6.34
CA THR A 435 -38.23 -27.08 5.15
C THR A 435 -39.08 -26.55 4.00
N ILE A 436 -39.05 -27.24 2.86
CA ILE A 436 -40.00 -26.98 1.75
C ILE A 436 -41.48 -27.04 2.19
N ASN A 437 -41.81 -27.79 3.25
CA ASN A 437 -43.18 -27.86 3.75
C ASN A 437 -43.61 -26.59 4.48
N GLU A 438 -42.67 -25.86 5.07
CA GLU A 438 -42.88 -24.57 5.74
C GLU A 438 -42.72 -23.40 4.77
N GLY A 439 -42.23 -23.64 3.54
CA GLY A 439 -42.17 -22.66 2.47
C GLY A 439 -40.77 -22.31 1.98
N LEU A 440 -39.71 -22.97 2.48
CA LEU A 440 -38.37 -22.80 1.91
C LEU A 440 -38.34 -23.22 0.44
N VAL A 441 -37.46 -22.59 -0.32
CA VAL A 441 -37.23 -22.92 -1.73
C VAL A 441 -36.66 -24.35 -1.89
N ASP A 442 -35.76 -24.76 -1.01
CA ASP A 442 -35.17 -26.10 -0.94
C ASP A 442 -34.82 -26.44 0.51
N ASN A 443 -34.62 -27.74 0.80
CA ASN A 443 -34.16 -28.21 2.10
C ASN A 443 -32.64 -28.07 2.27
N PHE A 444 -31.86 -28.11 1.19
CA PHE A 444 -30.42 -27.97 1.31
C PHE A 444 -30.07 -26.48 1.44
N VAL A 445 -29.82 -26.05 2.68
CA VAL A 445 -29.48 -24.65 2.97
C VAL A 445 -27.96 -24.51 3.05
N TRP A 446 -27.40 -23.69 2.18
CA TRP A 446 -25.96 -23.38 2.11
C TRP A 446 -25.56 -22.31 3.11
N GLN A 447 -26.35 -21.26 3.22
CA GLN A 447 -26.05 -20.12 4.06
C GLN A 447 -27.28 -19.68 4.84
N VAL A 448 -27.06 -19.27 6.08
CA VAL A 448 -28.00 -18.48 6.86
C VAL A 448 -27.47 -17.06 7.04
N TYR A 449 -28.17 -16.09 6.48
CA TYR A 449 -27.76 -14.68 6.52
C TYR A 449 -28.70 -13.84 7.38
N LEU A 450 -28.14 -13.09 8.32
CA LEU A 450 -28.84 -12.06 9.11
C LEU A 450 -28.61 -10.71 8.43
N ASP A 451 -29.68 -10.10 7.94
CA ASP A 451 -29.57 -8.78 7.29
C ASP A 451 -29.51 -7.62 8.30
N LEU A 452 -29.20 -6.41 7.80
CA LEU A 452 -29.06 -5.21 8.64
C LEU A 452 -30.36 -4.79 9.35
N SER A 453 -31.51 -5.36 8.95
CA SER A 453 -32.81 -5.13 9.58
C SER A 453 -33.18 -6.22 10.61
N GLY A 454 -32.30 -7.19 10.83
CA GLY A 454 -32.50 -8.30 11.77
C GLY A 454 -33.33 -9.44 11.20
N LYS A 455 -33.42 -9.59 9.87
CA LYS A 455 -34.18 -10.68 9.24
C LYS A 455 -33.28 -11.80 8.78
N ILE A 456 -33.80 -13.02 8.87
CA ILE A 456 -33.09 -14.23 8.51
C ILE A 456 -33.39 -14.63 7.07
N TRP A 457 -32.35 -14.99 6.35
CA TRP A 457 -32.40 -15.47 4.98
C TRP A 457 -31.73 -16.84 4.88
N ALA A 458 -32.43 -17.82 4.32
CA ALA A 458 -31.91 -19.13 3.98
C ALA A 458 -31.59 -19.19 2.48
N VAL A 459 -30.32 -19.43 2.14
CA VAL A 459 -29.85 -19.53 0.75
C VAL A 459 -29.73 -21.00 0.35
N THR A 460 -30.20 -21.34 -0.83
CA THR A 460 -30.24 -22.72 -1.38
C THR A 460 -29.84 -22.71 -2.86
N ASP A 461 -29.58 -23.88 -3.45
CA ASP A 461 -29.25 -23.98 -4.88
C ASP A 461 -30.37 -23.45 -5.81
N GLN A 462 -31.62 -23.49 -5.34
CA GLN A 462 -32.80 -23.14 -6.14
C GLN A 462 -33.30 -21.71 -5.89
N GLY A 463 -32.65 -20.97 -5.00
CA GLY A 463 -33.03 -19.61 -4.62
C GLY A 463 -32.86 -19.37 -3.12
N PHE A 464 -33.54 -18.35 -2.60
CA PHE A 464 -33.37 -17.94 -1.21
C PHE A 464 -34.72 -17.57 -0.59
N SER A 465 -34.82 -17.76 0.73
CA SER A 465 -36.06 -17.65 1.48
C SER A 465 -35.87 -16.73 2.68
N LYS A 466 -36.69 -15.69 2.80
CA LYS A 466 -36.75 -14.83 3.98
C LYS A 466 -37.66 -15.46 5.03
N VAL A 467 -37.17 -15.59 6.26
CA VAL A 467 -37.91 -16.17 7.40
C VAL A 467 -38.23 -15.06 8.40
N GLU A 468 -39.52 -14.82 8.64
CA GLU A 468 -40.05 -13.81 9.57
C GLU A 468 -41.07 -14.48 10.51
N GLY A 469 -40.58 -14.97 11.65
CA GLY A 469 -41.39 -15.82 12.54
C GLY A 469 -41.80 -17.11 11.84
N ASP A 470 -43.11 -17.38 11.77
CA ASP A 470 -43.65 -18.53 11.04
C ASP A 470 -43.90 -18.26 9.55
N SER A 471 -43.63 -17.04 9.06
CA SER A 471 -43.88 -16.65 7.67
C SER A 471 -42.60 -16.77 6.83
N ILE A 472 -42.70 -17.41 5.67
CA ILE A 472 -41.59 -17.54 4.72
C ILE A 472 -41.95 -16.87 3.38
N SER A 473 -41.09 -15.99 2.90
CA SER A 473 -41.16 -15.39 1.56
C SER A 473 -39.99 -15.88 0.71
N SER A 474 -40.29 -16.55 -0.39
CA SER A 474 -39.31 -17.31 -1.18
C SER A 474 -39.13 -16.76 -2.58
N TYR A 475 -37.87 -16.68 -3.02
CA TYR A 475 -37.47 -16.12 -4.31
C TYR A 475 -36.63 -17.16 -5.04
N THR A 476 -37.13 -17.66 -6.17
CA THR A 476 -36.47 -18.70 -6.96
C THR A 476 -35.58 -18.09 -8.03
N MET A 477 -34.71 -18.93 -8.61
CA MET A 477 -33.86 -18.52 -9.75
C MET A 477 -34.67 -18.04 -10.96
N ASP A 478 -35.94 -18.45 -11.10
CA ASP A 478 -36.86 -18.00 -12.17
C ASP A 478 -37.15 -16.48 -12.14
N ALA A 479 -36.82 -15.80 -11.03
CA ALA A 479 -36.89 -14.34 -10.91
C ALA A 479 -35.83 -13.59 -11.73
N GLY A 480 -35.06 -14.29 -12.58
CA GLY A 480 -34.06 -13.72 -13.47
C GLY A 480 -32.63 -13.78 -12.94
N ILE A 481 -32.38 -14.61 -11.91
CA ILE A 481 -31.04 -14.82 -11.35
C ILE A 481 -30.31 -15.84 -12.23
N GLN A 482 -29.19 -15.43 -12.80
CA GLN A 482 -28.41 -16.30 -13.68
C GLN A 482 -27.57 -17.28 -12.88
N GLY A 483 -27.59 -18.56 -13.26
CA GLY A 483 -26.82 -19.62 -12.63
C GLY A 483 -27.65 -20.88 -12.37
N THR A 484 -27.00 -21.91 -11.84
CA THR A 484 -27.63 -23.18 -11.44
C THR A 484 -27.46 -23.51 -9.97
N GLY A 485 -26.79 -22.64 -9.22
CA GLY A 485 -26.59 -22.76 -7.78
C GLY A 485 -26.31 -21.40 -7.18
N MET A 486 -27.01 -21.09 -6.09
CA MET A 486 -26.79 -19.90 -5.25
C MET A 486 -26.25 -20.37 -3.91
N HIS A 487 -25.11 -19.81 -3.52
CA HIS A 487 -24.40 -20.25 -2.30
C HIS A 487 -24.24 -19.14 -1.28
N PHE A 488 -24.41 -17.88 -1.69
CA PHE A 488 -24.12 -16.74 -0.83
C PHE A 488 -25.08 -15.57 -1.08
N ILE A 489 -25.44 -14.86 -0.02
CA ILE A 489 -26.10 -13.56 -0.02
C ILE A 489 -25.41 -12.62 0.98
N THR A 490 -25.34 -11.34 0.64
CA THR A 490 -24.93 -10.28 1.56
C THR A 490 -25.68 -8.99 1.27
N GLN A 491 -25.58 -8.01 2.16
CA GLN A 491 -26.22 -6.70 2.04
C GLN A 491 -25.17 -5.58 2.11
N SER A 492 -25.25 -4.62 1.20
CA SER A 492 -24.45 -3.38 1.27
C SER A 492 -25.10 -2.34 2.19
N PRO A 493 -24.35 -1.35 2.70
CA PRO A 493 -24.87 -0.32 3.63
C PRO A 493 -26.06 0.50 3.08
N ASP A 494 -26.20 0.56 1.76
CA ASP A 494 -27.35 1.17 1.07
C ASP A 494 -28.57 0.22 0.97
N SER A 495 -28.59 -0.84 1.78
CA SER A 495 -29.63 -1.87 1.90
C SER A 495 -29.87 -2.73 0.65
N ASN A 496 -29.01 -2.64 -0.36
CA ASN A 496 -29.08 -3.53 -1.52
C ASN A 496 -28.55 -4.93 -1.20
N TYR A 497 -29.21 -5.96 -1.74
CA TYR A 497 -28.78 -7.34 -1.57
C TYR A 497 -27.93 -7.79 -2.76
N TRP A 498 -26.91 -8.59 -2.49
CA TRP A 498 -26.00 -9.15 -3.47
C TRP A 498 -25.98 -10.66 -3.30
N VAL A 499 -26.26 -11.40 -4.36
CA VAL A 499 -26.25 -12.86 -4.37
C VAL A 499 -25.09 -13.38 -5.21
N GLY A 500 -24.34 -14.32 -4.65
CA GLY A 500 -23.30 -15.08 -5.35
C GLY A 500 -23.88 -16.36 -5.95
N THR A 501 -23.60 -16.58 -7.23
CA THR A 501 -24.00 -17.76 -7.99
C THR A 501 -22.78 -18.45 -8.58
N ASN A 502 -22.94 -19.69 -9.03
CA ASN A 502 -21.88 -20.40 -9.74
C ASN A 502 -21.49 -19.78 -11.11
N THR A 503 -22.20 -18.75 -11.59
CA THR A 503 -21.91 -18.06 -12.87
C THR A 503 -21.58 -16.58 -12.72
N GLY A 504 -21.48 -16.07 -11.48
CA GLY A 504 -21.22 -14.64 -11.20
C GLY A 504 -22.02 -14.16 -10.00
N PHE A 505 -22.34 -12.87 -9.95
CA PHE A 505 -23.16 -12.28 -8.90
C PHE A 505 -24.34 -11.50 -9.49
N ALA A 506 -25.40 -11.33 -8.71
CA ALA A 506 -26.52 -10.48 -9.06
C ALA A 506 -26.85 -9.51 -7.92
N LYS A 507 -27.24 -8.28 -8.29
CA LYS A 507 -27.80 -7.29 -7.37
C LYS A 507 -29.31 -7.47 -7.33
N ILE A 508 -29.88 -7.59 -6.13
CA ILE A 508 -31.31 -7.68 -5.89
C ILE A 508 -31.77 -6.40 -5.22
N ILE A 509 -32.77 -5.77 -5.83
CA ILE A 509 -33.45 -4.59 -5.33
C ILE A 509 -34.87 -4.99 -5.04
N PHE A 510 -35.27 -4.93 -3.77
CA PHE A 510 -36.67 -5.06 -3.39
C PHE A 510 -37.32 -3.70 -3.55
N ASP A 511 -38.36 -3.60 -4.38
CA ASP A 511 -39.15 -2.37 -4.43
C ASP A 511 -39.80 -2.16 -3.05
N GLU A 512 -39.62 -0.97 -2.46
CA GLU A 512 -40.26 -0.58 -1.20
C GLU A 512 -41.78 -0.41 -1.39
N GLN A 513 -42.52 -1.49 -1.67
CA GLN A 513 -43.97 -1.56 -1.47
C GLN A 513 -44.39 -3.00 -1.21
N GLU A 514 -44.60 -3.34 0.06
CA GLU A 514 -45.88 -3.85 0.56
C GLU A 514 -45.84 -3.89 2.10
N SER A 515 -46.56 -2.94 2.70
CA SER A 515 -46.89 -2.85 4.13
C SER A 515 -47.94 -3.87 4.54
#